data_AF-A0A2M7NMB7-F1
#
_entry.id   AF-A0A2M7NMB7-F1
#
_cell.length_a   1.000
_cell.length_b   1.000
_cell.length_c   1.000
_cell.angle_alpha   90.00
_cell.angle_beta   90.00
_cell.angle_gamma   90.00
#
_symmetry.space_group_name_H-M   'P 1'
#
loop_
_entity.id
_entity.type
_entity.pdbx_description
1 polymer ?
#
loop_
_entity_poly.entity_id
_entity_poly.type
_entity_poly.pdbx_seq_one_letter_code
_entity_poly.pdbx_strand_id
1 'polypeptide(L)'
;MKNEQKTIFGISKDEILTLDSETNFKHDKEFEWIRQISVYFYNSLIEFRKRNKFSSLIQTSLSKSLNSNLGQQEYSYLDLLLSFVNFYKKNKSIILFKHIQSTSQNIKNTNWQKTIRKSVSILNQNGQPVYSKFSAKNKKVDSEEELLTYFVSILYHFNKEHLLHLKIDKSYKIIKGIQFETLQKNGLSKLKKIKYKYFNDTLKKIYYLCEAYFHQTSLNNAKENREEFISINNYNLVFEDMVDKLFSDKIEDIVNEEGLSLKNLKYNEDGKIIDHVYDYQSLIDTSNIFYIGDSKYYKSNNIARNTSKYKQITYSKNVIQYNIDLLNKQQSYKENIRYRDELTEGYNITPNFFIYGYIDDYRNFEGAKLEERGKIINSFHFENRLFDRDTLFVHQYQINFLYVLKNYSQFSRRKIEEFRRNTKKRFRNNFIRFFNDNQKSKFTFYEYEESDISDFVETNFRKLNGKCFKTSDNRLIIAKHNEDRQLEDVVSKLKIYILV
;
A
#
# COMPACT_ATOMS: atom_id res chain seq x y z
N MET A 1 14.65 -14.85 24.10
CA MET A 1 13.70 -13.74 24.37
C MET A 1 14.38 -12.45 23.98
N LYS A 2 13.90 -11.70 22.97
CA LYS A 2 14.45 -10.35 22.69
C LYS A 2 13.86 -9.39 23.71
N ASN A 3 14.71 -8.70 24.46
CA ASN A 3 14.37 -7.71 25.50
C ASN A 3 13.17 -6.85 25.09
N GLU A 4 12.15 -6.77 25.96
CA GLU A 4 10.88 -6.05 25.76
C GLU A 4 11.04 -4.53 25.48
N GLN A 5 12.27 -4.01 25.54
CA GLN A 5 12.64 -2.63 25.23
C GLN A 5 12.94 -2.38 23.74
N LYS A 6 13.31 -3.40 22.95
CA LYS A 6 13.69 -3.21 21.53
C LYS A 6 12.50 -3.39 20.60
N THR A 7 12.30 -2.42 19.70
CA THR A 7 11.27 -2.44 18.66
C THR A 7 11.61 -3.42 17.53
N ILE A 8 10.69 -3.58 16.57
CA ILE A 8 10.91 -4.42 15.39
C ILE A 8 12.09 -3.95 14.53
N PHE A 9 12.47 -2.68 14.67
CA PHE A 9 13.62 -2.07 14.00
C PHE A 9 14.95 -2.29 14.73
N GLY A 10 14.93 -2.96 15.89
CA GLY A 10 16.12 -3.17 16.72
C GLY A 10 16.54 -1.98 17.58
N ILE A 11 15.77 -0.89 17.52
CA ILE A 11 15.97 0.38 18.24
C ILE A 11 15.10 0.40 19.50
N SER A 12 15.54 1.03 20.59
CA SER A 12 14.72 1.14 21.80
C SER A 12 13.53 2.09 21.59
N LYS A 13 12.47 1.94 22.38
CA LYS A 13 11.31 2.84 22.30
C LYS A 13 11.69 4.29 22.68
N ASP A 14 12.55 4.45 23.68
CA ASP A 14 12.97 5.75 24.18
C ASP A 14 13.87 6.47 23.18
N GLU A 15 14.75 5.73 22.48
CA GLU A 15 15.50 6.25 21.34
C GLU A 15 14.56 6.78 20.28
N ILE A 16 13.52 6.03 19.87
CA ILE A 16 12.56 6.49 18.86
C ILE A 16 11.81 7.76 19.29
N LEU A 17 11.39 7.84 20.55
CA LEU A 17 10.66 9.00 21.09
C LEU A 17 11.53 10.26 21.18
N THR A 18 12.84 10.10 21.33
CA THR A 18 13.79 11.22 21.44
C THR A 18 14.27 11.74 20.08
N LEU A 19 14.03 11.00 18.98
CA LEU A 19 14.40 11.43 17.61
C LEU A 19 13.76 12.76 17.18
N ASP A 20 12.55 13.06 17.66
CA ASP A 20 11.86 14.33 17.35
C ASP A 20 12.54 15.55 18.01
N SER A 21 13.39 15.33 19.02
CA SER A 21 14.15 16.40 19.69
C SER A 21 15.45 16.76 18.96
N GLU A 22 15.88 15.95 18.01
CA GLU A 22 17.13 16.16 17.27
C GLU A 22 16.95 17.17 16.13
N THR A 23 17.75 18.24 16.16
CA THR A 23 17.68 19.39 15.23
C THR A 23 17.93 19.04 13.76
N ASN A 24 18.45 17.84 13.46
CA ASN A 24 18.81 17.40 12.11
C ASN A 24 17.94 16.25 11.56
N PHE A 25 16.88 15.81 12.25
CA PHE A 25 16.03 14.67 11.83
C PHE A 25 15.56 14.75 10.37
N LYS A 26 15.33 15.95 9.82
CA LYS A 26 14.83 16.13 8.44
C LYS A 26 15.89 15.94 7.35
N HIS A 27 17.16 16.17 7.67
CA HIS A 27 18.25 16.21 6.69
C HIS A 27 19.24 15.07 6.88
N ASP A 28 19.24 14.43 8.05
CA ASP A 28 20.12 13.31 8.29
C ASP A 28 19.74 12.10 7.41
N LYS A 29 20.74 11.49 6.81
CA LYS A 29 20.58 10.25 6.06
C LYS A 29 20.22 9.09 6.98
N GLU A 30 20.66 9.11 8.23
CA GLU A 30 20.37 8.04 9.19
C GLU A 30 18.87 7.87 9.46
N PHE A 31 18.10 8.97 9.43
CA PHE A 31 16.65 8.96 9.66
C PHE A 31 15.81 8.88 8.38
N GLU A 32 16.43 8.67 7.22
CA GLU A 32 15.70 8.58 5.95
C GLU A 32 14.64 7.49 5.96
N TRP A 33 14.97 6.32 6.51
CA TRP A 33 14.04 5.19 6.60
C TRP A 33 12.81 5.53 7.47
N ILE A 34 12.94 6.33 8.54
CA ILE A 34 11.80 6.76 9.38
C ILE A 34 10.91 7.71 8.61
N ARG A 35 11.51 8.67 7.88
CA ARG A 35 10.73 9.59 7.05
C ARG A 35 9.97 8.82 5.96
N GLN A 36 10.64 7.88 5.30
CA GLN A 36 10.04 7.02 4.28
C GLN A 36 8.92 6.14 4.87
N ILE A 37 9.17 5.46 6.00
CA ILE A 37 8.19 4.57 6.61
C ILE A 37 6.93 5.31 7.02
N SER A 38 7.06 6.51 7.62
CA SER A 38 5.93 7.36 8.00
C SER A 38 5.09 7.77 6.79
N VAL A 39 5.75 8.17 5.69
CA VAL A 39 5.05 8.50 4.43
C VAL A 39 4.33 7.29 3.87
N TYR A 40 4.97 6.11 3.85
CA TYR A 40 4.34 4.91 3.29
C TYR A 40 3.21 4.37 4.17
N PHE A 41 3.33 4.44 5.51
CA PHE A 41 2.23 4.12 6.41
C PHE A 41 1.02 5.02 6.15
N TYR A 42 1.25 6.34 6.06
CA TYR A 42 0.19 7.29 5.76
C TYR A 42 -0.49 7.00 4.41
N ASN A 43 0.32 6.83 3.35
CA ASN A 43 -0.18 6.49 2.02
C ASN A 43 -0.96 5.17 2.01
N SER A 44 -0.55 4.19 2.83
CA SER A 44 -1.24 2.91 2.93
C SER A 44 -2.65 3.05 3.51
N LEU A 45 -2.84 3.90 4.52
CA LEU A 45 -4.17 4.11 5.10
C LEU A 45 -5.10 4.80 4.10
N ILE A 46 -4.55 5.73 3.31
CA ILE A 46 -5.29 6.43 2.24
C ILE A 46 -5.70 5.46 1.14
N GLU A 47 -4.76 4.65 0.65
CA GLU A 47 -5.05 3.66 -0.39
C GLU A 47 -6.07 2.62 0.09
N PHE A 48 -5.94 2.15 1.33
CA PHE A 48 -6.89 1.23 1.94
C PHE A 48 -8.30 1.83 2.02
N ARG A 49 -8.41 3.10 2.41
CA ARG A 49 -9.68 3.82 2.41
C ARG A 49 -10.28 3.99 1.01
N LYS A 50 -9.45 4.33 0.01
CA LYS A 50 -9.91 4.48 -1.39
C LYS A 50 -10.50 3.17 -1.92
N ARG A 51 -9.92 2.03 -1.52
CA ARG A 51 -10.37 0.68 -1.89
C ARG A 51 -11.58 0.23 -1.07
N ASN A 52 -11.67 0.62 0.20
CA ASN A 52 -12.70 0.20 1.15
C ASN A 52 -13.60 1.36 1.59
N LYS A 53 -14.25 2.02 0.62
CA LYS A 53 -15.03 3.27 0.81
C LYS A 53 -16.18 3.17 1.84
N PHE A 54 -16.65 1.96 2.14
CA PHE A 54 -17.78 1.71 3.06
C PHE A 54 -17.36 1.10 4.41
N SER A 55 -16.07 0.94 4.68
CA SER A 55 -15.62 0.33 5.94
C SER A 55 -15.78 1.30 7.12
N SER A 56 -16.55 0.92 8.13
CA SER A 56 -16.69 1.63 9.42
C SER A 56 -15.44 1.56 10.30
N LEU A 57 -14.40 0.84 9.84
CA LEU A 57 -13.18 0.51 10.57
C LEU A 57 -12.17 1.66 10.63
N ILE A 58 -12.33 2.66 9.77
CA ILE A 58 -11.49 3.86 9.74
C ILE A 58 -12.27 4.97 10.44
N GLN A 59 -11.86 5.32 11.66
CA GLN A 59 -12.37 6.50 12.33
C GLN A 59 -11.65 7.72 11.75
N THR A 60 -12.42 8.63 11.17
CA THR A 60 -11.91 9.90 10.66
C THR A 60 -12.55 11.06 11.40
N SER A 61 -11.75 11.90 12.02
CA SER A 61 -12.01 13.34 12.02
C SER A 61 -11.75 13.87 10.60
N LEU A 62 -12.76 13.76 9.73
CA LEU A 62 -12.86 14.42 8.41
C LEU A 62 -11.54 14.66 7.66
N SER A 63 -11.10 13.68 6.86
CA SER A 63 -10.12 13.95 5.79
C SER A 63 -10.74 13.50 4.47
N LYS A 64 -11.08 14.43 3.57
CA LYS A 64 -11.43 14.11 2.19
C LYS A 64 -10.23 14.44 1.30
N SER A 65 -9.85 13.46 0.50
CA SER A 65 -8.94 13.53 -0.67
C SER A 65 -7.48 13.94 -0.44
N LEU A 66 -6.57 13.02 -0.76
CA LEU A 66 -5.17 13.33 -1.00
C LEU A 66 -4.80 13.10 -2.46
N ASN A 67 -4.66 14.23 -3.16
CA ASN A 67 -3.80 14.52 -4.31
C ASN A 67 -4.12 15.96 -4.73
N SER A 68 -3.47 16.97 -4.16
CA SER A 68 -3.81 18.36 -4.48
C SER A 68 -2.96 18.91 -5.65
N ASN A 69 -3.65 19.17 -6.77
CA ASN A 69 -3.51 20.40 -7.55
C ASN A 69 -4.88 21.13 -7.50
N LEU A 70 -5.36 21.35 -6.27
CA LEU A 70 -6.57 22.04 -5.78
C LEU A 70 -7.82 22.17 -6.70
N GLY A 71 -8.85 21.36 -6.37
CA GLY A 71 -10.31 21.49 -6.59
C GLY A 71 -10.99 20.09 -6.51
N GLN A 72 -12.09 19.78 -5.79
CA GLN A 72 -13.14 20.55 -5.08
C GLN A 72 -13.36 20.06 -3.62
N GLN A 73 -13.31 21.04 -2.70
CA GLN A 73 -13.94 21.20 -1.37
C GLN A 73 -13.61 20.24 -0.19
N GLU A 74 -12.99 20.85 0.84
CA GLU A 74 -12.51 20.33 2.14
C GLU A 74 -11.07 19.78 2.13
N TYR A 75 -10.08 20.67 2.08
CA TYR A 75 -8.66 20.35 2.35
C TYR A 75 -8.46 20.07 3.85
N SER A 76 -7.57 19.13 4.20
CA SER A 76 -7.10 18.96 5.57
C SER A 76 -6.05 20.02 5.95
N TYR A 77 -5.87 20.31 7.23
CA TYR A 77 -4.81 21.17 7.76
C TYR A 77 -3.42 20.69 7.29
N LEU A 78 -3.18 19.37 7.30
CA LEU A 78 -1.93 18.78 6.78
C LEU A 78 -1.78 19.01 5.28
N ASP A 79 -2.86 18.88 4.49
CA ASP A 79 -2.83 19.15 3.05
C ASP A 79 -2.46 20.60 2.76
N LEU A 80 -3.00 21.54 3.55
CA LEU A 80 -2.63 22.94 3.45
C LEU A 80 -1.18 23.16 3.82
N LEU A 81 -0.72 22.63 4.95
CA LEU A 81 0.68 22.73 5.36
C LEU A 81 1.62 22.25 4.24
N LEU A 82 1.39 21.04 3.71
CA LEU A 82 2.21 20.49 2.63
C LEU A 82 2.12 21.32 1.35
N SER A 83 0.93 21.81 0.99
CA SER A 83 0.72 22.64 -0.19
C SER A 83 1.46 23.98 -0.08
N PHE A 84 1.41 24.65 1.07
CA PHE A 84 2.16 25.89 1.33
C PHE A 84 3.68 25.66 1.24
N VAL A 85 4.18 24.59 1.88
CA VAL A 85 5.61 24.25 1.88
C VAL A 85 6.10 23.94 0.46
N ASN A 86 5.40 23.08 -0.26
CA ASN A 86 5.77 22.69 -1.62
C ASN A 86 5.70 23.87 -2.59
N PHE A 87 4.66 24.69 -2.47
CA PHE A 87 4.51 25.89 -3.29
C PHE A 87 5.64 26.89 -3.04
N TYR A 88 5.98 27.15 -1.77
CA TYR A 88 7.09 28.03 -1.42
C TYR A 88 8.43 27.51 -1.94
N LYS A 89 8.74 26.22 -1.72
CA LYS A 89 9.99 25.62 -2.21
C LYS A 89 10.14 25.74 -3.73
N LYS A 90 9.06 25.52 -4.49
CA LYS A 90 9.06 25.63 -5.96
C LYS A 90 9.18 27.07 -6.48
N ASN A 91 8.62 28.05 -5.76
CA ASN A 91 8.47 29.42 -6.24
C ASN A 91 9.28 30.47 -5.44
N LYS A 92 10.22 30.05 -4.59
CA LYS A 92 10.95 30.93 -3.66
C LYS A 92 11.57 32.15 -4.34
N SER A 93 12.28 31.95 -5.45
CA SER A 93 12.93 33.02 -6.20
C SER A 93 11.94 34.02 -6.78
N ILE A 94 10.83 33.54 -7.35
CA ILE A 94 9.77 34.36 -7.94
C ILE A 94 9.07 35.19 -6.86
N ILE A 95 8.75 34.58 -5.72
CA ILE A 95 8.10 35.25 -4.59
C ILE A 95 9.03 36.35 -4.02
N LEU A 96 10.32 36.06 -3.89
CA LEU A 96 11.31 37.06 -3.44
C LEU A 96 11.47 38.20 -4.43
N PHE A 97 11.60 37.88 -5.73
CA PHE A 97 11.68 38.89 -6.78
C PHE A 97 10.45 39.81 -6.78
N LYS A 98 9.25 39.25 -6.65
CA LYS A 98 8.01 40.02 -6.59
C LYS A 98 7.94 40.96 -5.38
N HIS A 99 8.41 40.49 -4.22
CA HIS A 99 8.53 41.31 -3.02
C HIS A 99 9.54 42.45 -3.17
N ILE A 100 10.70 42.18 -3.77
CA ILE A 100 11.70 43.22 -4.06
C ILE A 100 11.15 44.22 -5.08
N GLN A 101 10.43 43.74 -6.09
CA GLN A 101 9.82 44.58 -7.13
C GLN A 101 8.79 45.55 -6.54
N SER A 102 7.86 45.07 -5.70
CA SER A 102 6.87 45.92 -5.03
C SER A 102 7.54 46.96 -4.13
N THR A 103 8.52 46.52 -3.32
CA THR A 103 9.29 47.41 -2.44
C THR A 103 10.06 48.48 -3.22
N SER A 104 10.67 48.12 -4.35
CA SER A 104 11.46 49.04 -5.18
C SER A 104 10.59 50.05 -5.93
N GLN A 105 9.38 49.66 -6.35
CA GLN A 105 8.43 50.59 -6.95
C GLN A 105 7.95 51.67 -5.97
N ASN A 106 7.89 51.36 -4.67
CA ASN A 106 7.61 52.35 -3.64
C ASN A 106 8.69 53.45 -3.57
N ILE A 107 9.96 53.10 -3.80
CA ILE A 107 11.08 54.07 -3.82
C ILE A 107 10.95 55.04 -5.01
N LYS A 108 10.51 54.53 -6.17
CA LYS A 108 10.33 55.35 -7.40
C LYS A 108 9.26 56.44 -7.25
N ASN A 109 8.28 56.26 -6.35
CA ASN A 109 7.18 57.20 -6.12
C ASN A 109 7.42 58.16 -4.94
N THR A 110 8.69 58.52 -4.70
CA THR A 110 9.08 59.42 -3.61
C THR A 110 8.48 60.82 -3.80
N ASN A 111 7.84 61.36 -2.77
CA ASN A 111 7.45 62.76 -2.74
C ASN A 111 8.67 63.60 -2.36
N TRP A 112 9.44 64.02 -3.37
CA TRP A 112 10.66 64.78 -3.14
C TRP A 112 10.42 66.09 -2.38
N GLN A 113 9.32 66.80 -2.65
CA GLN A 113 8.99 68.04 -1.92
C GLN A 113 8.80 67.79 -0.42
N LYS A 114 8.05 66.75 -0.04
CA LYS A 114 7.85 66.39 1.38
C LYS A 114 9.12 65.83 2.02
N THR A 115 9.91 65.10 1.25
CA THR A 115 11.18 64.51 1.68
C THR A 115 12.20 65.59 2.01
N ILE A 116 12.46 66.51 1.07
CA ILE A 116 13.37 67.65 1.26
C ILE A 116 12.95 68.49 2.48
N ARG A 117 11.64 68.71 2.66
CA ARG A 117 11.13 69.52 3.79
C ARG A 117 11.26 68.84 5.15
N LYS A 118 11.19 67.52 5.24
CA LYS A 118 11.05 66.78 6.51
C LYS A 118 12.24 65.91 6.89
N SER A 119 13.21 65.71 6.01
CA SER A 119 14.35 64.83 6.25
C SER A 119 15.66 65.59 6.08
N VAL A 120 16.60 65.33 6.99
CA VAL A 120 17.95 65.88 6.95
C VAL A 120 18.75 65.11 5.90
N SER A 121 19.37 65.84 4.95
CA SER A 121 20.24 65.22 3.95
C SER A 121 21.68 65.08 4.47
N ILE A 122 22.37 64.07 3.96
CA ILE A 122 23.80 63.86 4.15
C ILE A 122 24.47 64.23 2.83
N LEU A 123 25.44 65.12 2.85
CA LEU A 123 26.19 65.47 1.64
C LEU A 123 27.19 64.35 1.31
N ASN A 124 27.19 63.88 0.07
CA ASN A 124 28.24 62.99 -0.39
C ASN A 124 29.54 63.77 -0.65
N GLN A 125 30.63 63.05 -0.92
CA GLN A 125 31.95 63.62 -1.19
C GLN A 125 31.97 64.61 -2.38
N ASN A 126 30.96 64.55 -3.25
CA ASN A 126 30.80 65.42 -4.42
C ASN A 126 29.79 66.57 -4.16
N GLY A 127 29.41 66.81 -2.90
CA GLY A 127 28.48 67.89 -2.54
C GLY A 127 27.00 67.64 -2.88
N GLN A 128 26.63 66.42 -3.27
CA GLN A 128 25.24 66.08 -3.59
C GLN A 128 24.47 65.62 -2.34
N PRO A 129 23.24 66.11 -2.10
CA PRO A 129 22.43 65.72 -0.96
C PRO A 129 21.85 64.31 -1.13
N VAL A 130 22.19 63.41 -0.21
CA VAL A 130 21.66 62.05 -0.11
C VAL A 130 20.67 61.98 1.06
N TYR A 131 19.46 61.53 0.78
CA TYR A 131 18.39 61.39 1.78
C TYR A 131 18.27 59.93 2.22
N SER A 132 18.57 59.65 3.49
CA SER A 132 18.44 58.30 4.07
C SER A 132 17.00 57.94 4.44
N LYS A 133 16.15 58.95 4.70
CA LYS A 133 14.71 58.80 4.97
C LYS A 133 13.93 59.58 3.93
N PHE A 134 13.07 58.92 3.18
CA PHE A 134 12.22 59.54 2.18
C PHE A 134 10.73 59.36 2.49
N SER A 135 9.93 60.35 2.14
CA SER A 135 8.47 60.31 2.26
C SER A 135 7.86 59.99 0.90
N ALA A 136 7.30 58.80 0.73
CA ALA A 136 6.55 58.45 -0.49
C ALA A 136 5.25 59.28 -0.62
N LYS A 137 4.80 59.56 -1.85
CA LYS A 137 3.40 59.97 -2.05
C LYS A 137 2.54 58.81 -1.59
N ASN A 138 1.71 59.01 -0.56
CA ASN A 138 0.76 58.01 -0.08
C ASN A 138 0.08 57.37 -1.29
N LYS A 139 0.27 56.07 -1.50
CA LYS A 139 -0.50 55.31 -2.47
C LYS A 139 -1.10 54.12 -1.76
N LYS A 140 -2.36 53.86 -2.15
CA LYS A 140 -3.17 52.71 -1.79
C LYS A 140 -2.29 51.49 -1.50
N VAL A 141 -2.54 50.89 -0.34
CA VAL A 141 -2.08 49.55 0.04
C VAL A 141 -1.92 48.66 -1.21
N ASP A 142 -0.69 48.25 -1.51
CA ASP A 142 -0.42 47.34 -2.61
C ASP A 142 -1.02 45.97 -2.27
N SER A 143 -2.03 45.57 -3.05
CA SER A 143 -2.72 44.30 -2.87
C SER A 143 -1.82 43.09 -3.08
N GLU A 144 -0.76 43.20 -3.90
CA GLU A 144 0.23 42.14 -4.07
C GLU A 144 1.09 42.00 -2.81
N GLU A 145 1.57 43.12 -2.25
CA GLU A 145 2.38 43.13 -1.04
C GLU A 145 1.61 42.59 0.18
N GLU A 146 0.32 42.94 0.32
CA GLU A 146 -0.55 42.36 1.35
C GLU A 146 -0.72 40.86 1.18
N LEU A 147 -0.96 40.39 -0.05
CA LEU A 147 -1.13 38.97 -0.32
C LEU A 147 0.12 38.16 0.03
N LEU A 148 1.29 38.66 -0.37
CA LEU A 148 2.58 38.06 -0.02
C LEU A 148 2.82 38.08 1.49
N THR A 149 2.47 39.16 2.17
CA THR A 149 2.55 39.27 3.63
C THR A 149 1.70 38.19 4.31
N TYR A 150 0.46 37.97 3.87
CA TYR A 150 -0.40 36.92 4.41
C TYR A 150 0.20 35.53 4.19
N PHE A 151 0.62 35.24 2.96
CA PHE A 151 1.21 33.95 2.60
C PHE A 151 2.46 33.62 3.42
N VAL A 152 3.41 34.56 3.52
CA VAL A 152 4.66 34.36 4.27
C VAL A 152 4.39 34.30 5.78
N SER A 153 3.38 35.02 6.28
CA SER A 153 2.99 34.93 7.70
C SER A 153 2.40 33.56 8.05
N ILE A 154 1.53 33.01 7.20
CA ILE A 154 1.00 31.65 7.37
C ILE A 154 2.14 30.62 7.30
N LEU A 155 3.01 30.74 6.30
CA LEU A 155 4.17 29.86 6.15
C LEU A 155 5.12 29.94 7.36
N TYR A 156 5.33 31.14 7.91
CA TYR A 156 6.14 31.34 9.11
C TYR A 156 5.50 30.66 10.33
N HIS A 157 4.18 30.73 10.48
CA HIS A 157 3.46 30.01 11.53
C HIS A 157 3.65 28.50 11.40
N PHE A 158 3.41 27.92 10.22
CA PHE A 158 3.67 26.49 9.97
C PHE A 158 5.13 26.11 10.25
N ASN A 159 6.07 26.96 9.85
CA ASN A 159 7.49 26.71 10.07
C ASN A 159 7.88 26.66 11.55
N LYS A 160 7.21 27.47 12.39
CA LYS A 160 7.40 27.50 13.84
C LYS A 160 6.71 26.34 14.55
N GLU A 161 5.45 26.09 14.21
CA GLU A 161 4.60 25.07 14.84
C GLU A 161 5.08 23.64 14.53
N HIS A 162 5.49 23.38 13.29
CA HIS A 162 5.89 22.04 12.81
C HIS A 162 7.39 21.88 12.59
N LEU A 163 8.18 22.81 13.16
CA LEU A 163 9.65 22.84 13.08
C LEU A 163 10.16 22.58 11.65
N LEU A 164 9.60 23.25 10.63
CA LEU A 164 9.86 22.91 9.21
C LEU A 164 11.27 23.28 8.72
N HIS A 165 12.05 24.00 9.54
CA HIS A 165 13.41 24.48 9.25
C HIS A 165 13.54 25.22 7.89
N LEU A 166 12.46 25.86 7.43
CA LEU A 166 12.47 26.66 6.21
C LEU A 166 13.23 27.97 6.44
N LYS A 167 14.19 28.25 5.55
CA LYS A 167 14.89 29.54 5.48
C LYS A 167 14.02 30.58 4.76
N ILE A 168 13.14 31.23 5.53
CA ILE A 168 12.33 32.38 5.08
C ILE A 168 13.20 33.63 5.12
N ASP A 169 13.17 34.42 4.04
CA ASP A 169 13.95 35.66 3.95
C ASP A 169 13.52 36.68 5.02
N LYS A 170 14.48 37.37 5.62
CA LYS A 170 14.22 38.41 6.64
C LYS A 170 13.62 39.67 6.03
N SER A 171 13.69 39.84 4.70
CA SER A 171 13.14 41.00 4.01
C SER A 171 11.60 41.04 4.02
N TYR A 172 10.94 39.91 4.24
CA TYR A 172 9.48 39.85 4.26
C TYR A 172 8.91 40.50 5.53
N LYS A 173 7.79 41.20 5.36
CA LYS A 173 6.96 41.61 6.48
C LYS A 173 6.20 40.38 7.01
N ILE A 174 6.43 40.01 8.26
CA ILE A 174 5.83 38.83 8.89
C ILE A 174 4.95 39.28 10.05
N ILE A 175 3.68 38.90 10.00
CA ILE A 175 2.71 39.12 11.09
C ILE A 175 2.86 37.96 12.08
N LYS A 176 3.04 38.25 13.38
CA LYS A 176 3.34 37.26 14.42
C LYS A 176 2.46 37.46 15.66
N GLY A 177 2.38 36.43 16.50
CA GLY A 177 1.69 36.47 17.80
C GLY A 177 0.21 36.85 17.68
N ILE A 178 -0.27 37.69 18.59
CA ILE A 178 -1.67 38.14 18.67
C ILE A 178 -2.18 38.76 17.36
N GLN A 179 -1.31 39.45 16.62
CA GLN A 179 -1.69 40.02 15.32
C GLN A 179 -1.96 38.94 14.27
N PHE A 180 -1.27 37.80 14.36
CA PHE A 180 -1.50 36.65 13.49
C PHE A 180 -2.78 35.91 13.88
N GLU A 181 -3.06 35.74 15.17
CA GLU A 181 -4.33 35.18 15.65
C GLU A 181 -5.53 36.03 15.19
N THR A 182 -5.38 37.35 15.25
CA THR A 182 -6.38 38.28 14.72
C THR A 182 -6.54 38.11 13.21
N LEU A 183 -5.44 37.91 12.47
CA LEU A 183 -5.45 37.61 11.04
C LEU A 183 -6.13 36.26 10.74
N GLN A 184 -5.93 35.22 11.55
CA GLN A 184 -6.63 33.94 11.39
C GLN A 184 -8.15 34.12 11.51
N LYS A 185 -8.61 34.97 12.43
CA LYS A 185 -10.03 35.25 12.65
C LYS A 185 -10.67 36.11 11.54
N ASN A 186 -9.96 37.11 11.02
CA ASN A 186 -10.50 38.08 10.04
C ASN A 186 -9.89 38.00 8.62
N GLY A 187 -9.03 37.01 8.36
CA GLY A 187 -8.24 36.87 7.15
C GLY A 187 -9.07 36.74 5.88
N LEU A 188 -10.21 36.04 5.93
CA LEU A 188 -11.15 35.95 4.80
C LEU A 188 -11.69 37.32 4.38
N SER A 189 -12.05 38.16 5.35
CA SER A 189 -12.55 39.51 5.07
C SER A 189 -11.46 40.38 4.44
N LYS A 190 -10.22 40.25 4.91
CA LYS A 190 -9.07 40.93 4.32
C LYS A 190 -8.74 40.43 2.91
N LEU A 191 -8.75 39.11 2.67
CA LEU A 191 -8.55 38.52 1.35
C LEU A 191 -9.60 38.98 0.33
N LYS A 192 -10.88 39.05 0.72
CA LYS A 192 -11.95 39.52 -0.18
C LYS A 192 -11.69 40.93 -0.73
N LYS A 193 -11.02 41.82 0.02
CA LYS A 193 -10.68 43.19 -0.41
C LYS A 193 -9.61 43.25 -1.52
N ILE A 194 -8.80 42.20 -1.64
CA ILE A 194 -7.74 42.07 -2.64
C ILE A 194 -8.10 41.11 -3.78
N LYS A 195 -9.29 40.51 -3.75
CA LYS A 195 -9.79 39.62 -4.79
C LYS A 195 -9.80 40.33 -6.16
N TYR A 196 -9.37 39.62 -7.20
CA TYR A 196 -9.22 40.09 -8.58
C TYR A 196 -8.13 41.16 -8.83
N LYS A 197 -7.26 41.46 -7.86
CA LYS A 197 -6.15 42.42 -8.01
C LYS A 197 -4.78 41.74 -8.14
N TYR A 198 -4.74 40.57 -8.80
CA TYR A 198 -3.53 39.78 -9.01
C TYR A 198 -3.14 39.77 -10.50
N PHE A 199 -1.86 39.93 -10.81
CA PHE A 199 -1.39 40.10 -12.18
C PHE A 199 -0.75 38.83 -12.79
N ASN A 200 -0.51 37.78 -11.99
CA ASN A 200 0.04 36.52 -12.47
C ASN A 200 -0.58 35.28 -11.81
N ASP A 201 -0.41 34.12 -12.42
CA ASP A 201 -0.97 32.85 -11.94
C ASP A 201 -0.34 32.37 -10.62
N THR A 202 0.90 32.76 -10.34
CA THR A 202 1.56 32.51 -9.05
C THR A 202 0.80 33.19 -7.91
N LEU A 203 0.43 34.46 -8.06
CA LEU A 203 -0.34 35.22 -7.07
C LEU A 203 -1.77 34.69 -6.95
N LYS A 204 -2.40 34.25 -8.06
CA LYS A 204 -3.69 33.54 -7.98
C LYS A 204 -3.60 32.29 -7.11
N LYS A 205 -2.57 31.46 -7.31
CA LYS A 205 -2.35 30.26 -6.48
C LYS A 205 -2.10 30.60 -5.01
N ILE A 206 -1.32 31.66 -4.74
CA ILE A 206 -1.13 32.16 -3.38
C ILE A 206 -2.47 32.58 -2.75
N TYR A 207 -3.29 33.32 -3.49
CA TYR A 207 -4.63 33.71 -3.04
C TYR A 207 -5.48 32.50 -2.66
N TYR A 208 -5.55 31.47 -3.51
CA TYR A 208 -6.32 30.26 -3.22
C TYR A 208 -5.80 29.51 -1.99
N LEU A 209 -4.48 29.43 -1.80
CA LEU A 209 -3.88 28.80 -0.62
C LEU A 209 -4.24 29.57 0.67
N CYS A 210 -4.10 30.89 0.66
CA CYS A 210 -4.48 31.73 1.79
C CYS A 210 -5.99 31.66 2.07
N GLU A 211 -6.83 31.63 1.03
CA GLU A 211 -8.28 31.51 1.14
C GLU A 211 -8.67 30.18 1.80
N ALA A 212 -8.08 29.08 1.35
CA ALA A 212 -8.32 27.77 1.93
C ALA A 212 -7.91 27.69 3.41
N TYR A 213 -6.76 28.27 3.78
CA TYR A 213 -6.31 28.34 5.17
C TYR A 213 -7.27 29.15 6.05
N PHE A 214 -7.61 30.37 5.64
CA PHE A 214 -8.50 31.20 6.45
C PHE A 214 -9.93 30.67 6.51
N HIS A 215 -10.36 29.85 5.55
CA HIS A 215 -11.62 29.11 5.66
C HIS A 215 -11.60 28.15 6.86
N GLN A 216 -10.52 27.38 7.05
CA GLN A 216 -10.40 26.48 8.19
C GLN A 216 -10.26 27.23 9.52
N THR A 217 -9.48 28.31 9.57
CA THR A 217 -9.19 29.01 10.85
C THR A 217 -10.23 30.05 11.26
N SER A 218 -11.25 30.30 10.45
CA SER A 218 -12.27 31.30 10.76
C SER A 218 -13.09 30.92 12.00
N LEU A 219 -13.59 31.92 12.74
CA LEU A 219 -14.30 31.74 14.03
C LEU A 219 -15.47 30.74 13.98
N ASN A 220 -16.12 30.58 12.82
CA ASN A 220 -17.22 29.64 12.65
C ASN A 220 -16.76 28.18 12.56
N ASN A 221 -15.49 27.94 12.19
CA ASN A 221 -14.89 26.60 12.06
C ASN A 221 -13.90 26.28 13.20
N ALA A 222 -13.49 27.26 14.01
CA ALA A 222 -12.55 27.07 15.12
C ALA A 222 -13.09 26.13 16.23
N LYS A 223 -14.41 25.91 16.34
CA LYS A 223 -15.01 24.89 17.23
C LYS A 223 -14.82 23.46 16.70
N GLU A 224 -14.39 23.29 15.45
CA GLU A 224 -14.13 22.02 14.79
C GLU A 224 -12.64 21.82 14.47
N ASN A 225 -11.72 22.38 15.25
CA ASN A 225 -10.33 21.94 15.27
C ASN A 225 -10.25 20.52 15.86
N ARG A 226 -10.82 19.55 15.15
CA ARG A 226 -10.68 18.13 15.43
C ARG A 226 -9.25 17.78 15.04
N GLU A 227 -8.48 17.27 15.97
CA GLU A 227 -7.16 16.70 15.67
C GLU A 227 -7.30 15.77 14.46
N GLU A 228 -6.57 16.04 13.39
CA GLU A 228 -6.67 15.30 12.15
C GLU A 228 -5.81 14.05 12.25
N PHE A 229 -6.42 12.92 12.59
CA PHE A 229 -5.75 11.63 12.61
C PHE A 229 -6.49 10.63 11.72
N ILE A 230 -5.72 9.76 11.07
CA ILE A 230 -6.25 8.54 10.47
C ILE A 230 -5.84 7.42 11.40
N SER A 231 -6.80 6.84 12.11
CA SER A 231 -6.56 5.68 12.95
C SER A 231 -7.25 4.45 12.36
N ILE A 232 -6.68 3.29 12.65
CA ILE A 232 -7.29 1.99 12.34
C ILE A 232 -7.12 1.07 13.53
N ASN A 233 -8.20 0.41 13.93
CA ASN A 233 -8.21 -0.47 15.09
C ASN A 233 -7.42 -1.77 14.85
N ASN A 234 -7.36 -2.23 13.60
CA ASN A 234 -6.68 -3.47 13.24
C ASN A 234 -5.90 -3.33 11.93
N TYR A 235 -4.60 -3.06 12.04
CA TYR A 235 -3.72 -2.91 10.88
C TYR A 235 -3.53 -4.23 10.09
N ASN A 236 -3.86 -5.40 10.68
CA ASN A 236 -3.78 -6.67 9.97
C ASN A 236 -4.66 -6.66 8.72
N LEU A 237 -5.84 -6.03 8.78
CA LEU A 237 -6.76 -5.92 7.65
C LEU A 237 -6.17 -5.06 6.51
N VAL A 238 -5.39 -4.03 6.87
CA VAL A 238 -4.68 -3.21 5.88
C VAL A 238 -3.63 -4.07 5.20
N PHE A 239 -2.82 -4.81 5.98
CA PHE A 239 -1.81 -5.70 5.42
C PHE A 239 -2.40 -6.79 4.53
N GLU A 240 -3.53 -7.39 4.92
CA GLU A 240 -4.25 -8.37 4.12
C GLU A 240 -4.67 -7.77 2.76
N ASP A 241 -5.24 -6.56 2.73
CA ASP A 241 -5.56 -5.86 1.47
C ASP A 241 -4.31 -5.44 0.67
N MET A 242 -3.19 -5.12 1.34
CA MET A 242 -1.92 -4.84 0.64
C MET A 242 -1.43 -6.05 -0.13
N VAL A 243 -1.42 -7.21 0.53
CA VAL A 243 -1.02 -8.48 -0.09
C VAL A 243 -2.04 -8.82 -1.18
N ASP A 244 -3.34 -8.67 -0.96
CA ASP A 244 -4.36 -8.98 -1.97
C ASP A 244 -4.17 -8.11 -3.22
N LYS A 245 -3.93 -6.80 -3.07
CA LYS A 245 -3.65 -5.91 -4.20
C LYS A 245 -2.40 -6.34 -4.98
N LEU A 246 -1.36 -6.81 -4.30
CA LEU A 246 -0.11 -7.21 -4.93
C LEU A 246 -0.20 -8.60 -5.59
N PHE A 247 -0.92 -9.54 -4.99
CA PHE A 247 -0.89 -10.96 -5.37
C PHE A 247 -2.13 -11.43 -6.13
N SER A 248 -3.31 -10.91 -5.79
CA SER A 248 -4.59 -11.34 -6.37
C SER A 248 -5.01 -10.48 -7.55
N ASP A 249 -5.63 -11.11 -8.55
CA ASP A 249 -6.21 -10.37 -9.67
C ASP A 249 -7.44 -9.56 -9.22
N LYS A 250 -7.75 -8.47 -9.94
CA LYS A 250 -8.94 -7.69 -9.61
C LYS A 250 -10.16 -8.58 -9.82
N ILE A 251 -10.91 -8.77 -8.74
CA ILE A 251 -12.07 -9.67 -8.65
C ILE A 251 -13.24 -9.24 -9.56
N GLU A 252 -13.20 -8.05 -10.16
CA GLU A 252 -14.35 -7.44 -10.82
C GLU A 252 -14.67 -7.96 -12.23
N ASP A 253 -13.78 -8.70 -12.91
CA ASP A 253 -13.92 -8.85 -14.37
C ASP A 253 -14.13 -10.28 -14.88
N ILE A 254 -14.35 -11.27 -14.01
CA ILE A 254 -14.61 -12.66 -14.47
C ILE A 254 -15.92 -13.12 -13.85
N VAL A 255 -16.99 -12.74 -14.54
CA VAL A 255 -18.31 -13.35 -14.44
C VAL A 255 -18.44 -14.23 -15.67
N ASN A 256 -18.69 -15.51 -15.49
CA ASN A 256 -18.93 -16.39 -16.65
C ASN A 256 -20.29 -16.11 -17.25
N GLU A 257 -20.57 -16.71 -18.40
CA GLU A 257 -21.86 -16.61 -19.10
C GLU A 257 -23.06 -16.95 -18.18
N GLU A 258 -22.84 -17.75 -17.14
CA GLU A 258 -23.84 -18.18 -16.15
C GLU A 258 -23.93 -17.29 -14.88
N GLY A 259 -23.21 -16.16 -14.81
CA GLY A 259 -23.26 -15.26 -13.65
C GLY A 259 -22.35 -15.65 -12.47
N LEU A 260 -21.55 -16.71 -12.60
CA LEU A 260 -20.62 -17.19 -11.57
C LEU A 260 -19.39 -16.26 -11.47
N SER A 261 -19.09 -15.77 -10.27
CA SER A 261 -17.98 -14.85 -10.03
C SER A 261 -17.00 -15.39 -8.99
N LEU A 262 -15.72 -15.01 -9.13
CA LEU A 262 -14.70 -15.20 -8.09
C LEU A 262 -15.11 -14.54 -6.75
N LYS A 263 -16.05 -13.58 -6.77
CA LYS A 263 -16.67 -13.04 -5.56
C LYS A 263 -17.34 -14.14 -4.73
N ASN A 264 -18.05 -15.08 -5.33
CA ASN A 264 -18.75 -16.14 -4.59
C ASN A 264 -17.77 -17.13 -3.94
N LEU A 265 -16.58 -17.28 -4.52
CA LEU A 265 -15.46 -18.04 -3.96
C LEU A 265 -14.72 -17.28 -2.85
N LYS A 266 -14.60 -15.96 -2.98
CA LYS A 266 -13.93 -15.12 -1.99
C LYS A 266 -14.81 -14.82 -0.79
N TYR A 267 -16.10 -14.60 -1.01
CA TYR A 267 -17.14 -14.30 -0.02
C TYR A 267 -18.04 -15.52 0.13
N ASN A 268 -17.71 -16.38 1.09
CA ASN A 268 -18.51 -17.56 1.37
C ASN A 268 -19.85 -17.17 2.01
N GLU A 269 -20.87 -18.01 1.83
CA GLU A 269 -22.22 -17.81 2.43
C GLU A 269 -22.18 -17.75 3.96
N ASP A 270 -21.16 -18.33 4.60
CA ASP A 270 -20.93 -18.26 6.04
C ASP A 270 -20.30 -16.93 6.52
N GLY A 271 -20.16 -15.95 5.62
CA GLY A 271 -19.61 -14.62 5.90
C GLY A 271 -18.09 -14.59 6.01
N LYS A 272 -17.38 -15.69 5.72
CA LYS A 272 -15.92 -15.73 5.74
C LYS A 272 -15.33 -15.28 4.40
N ILE A 273 -14.26 -14.50 4.49
CA ILE A 273 -13.54 -13.95 3.33
C ILE A 273 -12.21 -14.69 3.21
N ILE A 274 -11.93 -15.25 2.03
CA ILE A 274 -10.61 -15.79 1.71
C ILE A 274 -9.71 -14.62 1.27
N ASP A 275 -8.51 -14.49 1.81
CA ASP A 275 -7.65 -13.35 1.48
C ASP A 275 -7.22 -13.39 0.00
N HIS A 276 -6.57 -14.49 -0.42
CA HIS A 276 -5.95 -14.62 -1.74
C HIS A 276 -6.45 -15.87 -2.45
N VAL A 277 -7.10 -15.69 -3.60
CA VAL A 277 -7.52 -16.79 -4.48
C VAL A 277 -7.27 -16.39 -5.92
N TYR A 278 -6.60 -17.25 -6.68
CA TYR A 278 -6.41 -17.08 -8.12
C TYR A 278 -6.30 -18.43 -8.83
N ASP A 279 -6.74 -18.51 -10.08
CA ASP A 279 -6.46 -19.67 -10.92
C ASP A 279 -5.06 -19.60 -11.54
N TYR A 280 -4.41 -20.75 -11.62
CA TYR A 280 -3.13 -20.94 -12.30
C TYR A 280 -2.96 -22.40 -12.71
N GLN A 281 -1.94 -22.70 -13.52
CA GLN A 281 -1.68 -24.05 -14.00
C GLN A 281 -1.51 -25.05 -12.84
N SER A 282 -2.12 -26.22 -12.99
CA SER A 282 -1.98 -27.37 -12.08
C SER A 282 -0.52 -27.83 -11.99
N LEU A 283 -0.25 -28.61 -10.94
CA LEU A 283 1.06 -29.21 -10.69
C LEU A 283 1.32 -30.43 -11.58
N ILE A 284 0.27 -31.10 -12.06
CA ILE A 284 0.37 -32.41 -12.72
C ILE A 284 0.08 -32.37 -14.23
N ASP A 285 -0.61 -31.35 -14.74
CA ASP A 285 -0.96 -31.22 -16.15
C ASP A 285 -1.13 -29.76 -16.63
N THR A 286 -1.69 -29.57 -17.83
CA THR A 286 -1.95 -28.25 -18.44
C THR A 286 -3.28 -27.62 -18.03
N SER A 287 -4.08 -28.31 -17.21
CA SER A 287 -5.31 -27.75 -16.65
C SER A 287 -5.00 -26.69 -15.59
N ASN A 288 -6.00 -25.91 -15.22
CA ASN A 288 -5.91 -24.93 -14.15
C ASN A 288 -6.55 -25.43 -12.86
N ILE A 289 -6.09 -24.87 -11.74
CA ILE A 289 -6.66 -25.06 -10.41
C ILE A 289 -6.54 -23.76 -9.62
N PHE A 290 -7.35 -23.57 -8.58
CA PHE A 290 -7.17 -22.43 -7.70
C PHE A 290 -6.01 -22.65 -6.74
N TYR A 291 -5.18 -21.62 -6.62
CA TYR A 291 -4.19 -21.45 -5.57
C TYR A 291 -4.82 -20.58 -4.50
N ILE A 292 -4.73 -21.04 -3.25
CA ILE A 292 -5.48 -20.46 -2.14
C ILE A 292 -4.49 -20.03 -1.07
N GLY A 293 -4.62 -18.81 -0.58
CA GLY A 293 -3.71 -18.30 0.42
C GLY A 293 -4.33 -17.33 1.41
N ASP A 294 -3.63 -17.20 2.53
CA ASP A 294 -3.94 -16.29 3.62
C ASP A 294 -2.69 -15.51 3.99
N SER A 295 -2.87 -14.26 4.37
CA SER A 295 -1.78 -13.39 4.78
C SER A 295 -1.92 -13.00 6.23
N LYS A 296 -0.79 -12.95 6.94
CA LYS A 296 -0.79 -12.54 8.34
C LYS A 296 0.36 -11.61 8.66
N TYR A 297 0.00 -10.53 9.34
CA TYR A 297 0.95 -9.60 9.93
C TYR A 297 1.36 -10.12 11.30
N TYR A 298 2.63 -10.52 11.45
CA TYR A 298 3.18 -10.99 12.71
C TYR A 298 4.42 -10.18 13.10
N LYS A 299 4.66 -10.04 14.41
CA LYS A 299 5.98 -9.67 14.92
C LYS A 299 6.99 -10.71 14.44
N SER A 300 8.20 -10.29 14.09
CA SER A 300 9.18 -10.97 13.24
C SER A 300 9.51 -12.45 13.54
N ASN A 301 9.09 -13.02 14.68
CA ASN A 301 9.32 -14.42 15.03
C ASN A 301 8.05 -15.26 15.29
N ASN A 302 6.84 -14.70 15.15
CA ASN A 302 5.61 -15.46 15.39
C ASN A 302 5.17 -16.19 14.13
N ILE A 303 5.10 -17.52 14.20
CA ILE A 303 4.47 -18.39 13.20
C ILE A 303 2.97 -18.36 13.42
N ALA A 304 2.18 -18.60 12.37
CA ALA A 304 0.74 -18.75 12.47
C ALA A 304 0.34 -19.71 13.60
N ARG A 305 -0.57 -19.25 14.48
CA ARG A 305 -1.15 -20.10 15.53
C ARG A 305 -1.88 -21.28 14.89
N ASN A 306 -2.01 -22.38 15.62
CA ASN A 306 -2.73 -23.57 15.13
C ASN A 306 -4.13 -23.22 14.59
N THR A 307 -4.83 -22.27 15.23
CA THR A 307 -6.13 -21.77 14.75
C THR A 307 -6.11 -21.17 13.35
N SER A 308 -5.07 -20.43 12.97
CA SER A 308 -4.91 -19.90 11.61
C SER A 308 -4.65 -21.00 10.59
N LYS A 309 -3.86 -22.03 10.97
CA LYS A 309 -3.60 -23.19 10.10
C LYS A 309 -4.89 -23.95 9.77
N TYR A 310 -5.72 -24.20 10.80
CA TYR A 310 -7.02 -24.85 10.60
C TYR A 310 -7.94 -24.02 9.70
N LYS A 311 -7.98 -22.70 9.86
CA LYS A 311 -8.78 -21.82 8.98
C LYS A 311 -8.38 -21.95 7.52
N GLN A 312 -7.07 -21.93 7.22
CA GLN A 312 -6.59 -22.08 5.84
C GLN A 312 -7.01 -23.41 5.22
N ILE A 313 -6.89 -24.50 5.98
CA ILE A 313 -7.35 -25.83 5.52
C ILE A 313 -8.85 -25.80 5.23
N THR A 314 -9.66 -25.21 6.12
CA THR A 314 -11.11 -25.06 5.90
C THR A 314 -11.43 -24.25 4.63
N TYR A 315 -10.75 -23.12 4.40
CA TYR A 315 -10.95 -22.33 3.19
C TYR A 315 -10.64 -23.13 1.93
N SER A 316 -9.56 -23.91 1.98
CA SER A 316 -9.15 -24.77 0.87
C SER A 316 -10.23 -25.79 0.53
N LYS A 317 -10.78 -26.45 1.56
CA LYS A 317 -11.87 -27.42 1.41
C LYS A 317 -13.14 -26.78 0.84
N ASN A 318 -13.50 -25.58 1.28
CA ASN A 318 -14.68 -24.87 0.77
C ASN A 318 -14.54 -24.55 -0.72
N VAL A 319 -13.37 -24.08 -1.17
CA VAL A 319 -13.12 -23.81 -2.60
C VAL A 319 -13.16 -25.09 -3.42
N ILE A 320 -12.57 -26.18 -2.93
CA ILE A 320 -12.67 -27.49 -3.59
C ILE A 320 -14.14 -27.90 -3.70
N GLN A 321 -14.88 -27.90 -2.59
CA GLN A 321 -16.30 -28.30 -2.57
C GLN A 321 -17.13 -27.46 -3.54
N TYR A 322 -16.95 -26.14 -3.55
CA TYR A 322 -17.64 -25.25 -4.48
C TYR A 322 -17.42 -25.66 -5.95
N ASN A 323 -16.18 -25.97 -6.33
CA ASN A 323 -15.88 -26.41 -7.71
C ASN A 323 -16.46 -27.79 -8.02
N ILE A 324 -16.55 -28.68 -7.03
CA ILE A 324 -17.22 -29.98 -7.19
C ILE A 324 -18.73 -29.80 -7.36
N ASP A 325 -19.35 -28.88 -6.62
CA ASP A 325 -20.77 -28.58 -6.75
C ASP A 325 -21.10 -28.01 -8.13
N LEU A 326 -20.21 -27.18 -8.68
CA LEU A 326 -20.30 -26.70 -10.07
C LEU A 326 -20.20 -27.88 -11.06
N LEU A 327 -19.18 -28.74 -10.90
CA LEU A 327 -18.99 -29.91 -11.77
C LEU A 327 -20.23 -30.82 -11.77
N ASN A 328 -20.83 -31.08 -10.60
CA ASN A 328 -22.04 -31.90 -10.48
C ASN A 328 -23.27 -31.26 -11.17
N LYS A 329 -23.28 -29.93 -11.32
CA LYS A 329 -24.30 -29.19 -12.08
C LYS A 329 -23.96 -29.05 -13.57
N GLN A 330 -22.85 -29.66 -14.03
CA GLN A 330 -22.29 -29.49 -15.36
C GLN A 330 -21.94 -28.02 -15.68
N GLN A 331 -21.57 -27.27 -14.64
CA GLN A 331 -21.13 -25.88 -14.71
C GLN A 331 -19.64 -25.78 -14.42
N SER A 332 -18.99 -24.72 -14.90
CA SER A 332 -17.60 -24.47 -14.56
C SER A 332 -17.31 -22.98 -14.37
N TYR A 333 -16.39 -22.68 -13.46
CA TYR A 333 -15.85 -21.34 -13.33
C TYR A 333 -14.98 -20.95 -14.54
N LYS A 334 -14.27 -21.89 -15.15
CA LYS A 334 -13.57 -21.69 -16.44
C LYS A 334 -13.41 -23.08 -17.04
N GLU A 335 -13.59 -23.21 -18.35
CA GLU A 335 -13.53 -24.51 -19.03
C GLU A 335 -12.26 -25.33 -18.68
N ASN A 336 -11.11 -24.65 -18.50
CA ASN A 336 -9.84 -25.33 -18.19
C ASN A 336 -9.63 -25.68 -16.70
N ILE A 337 -10.58 -25.44 -15.78
CA ILE A 337 -10.40 -25.77 -14.35
C ILE A 337 -10.84 -27.21 -14.07
N ARG A 338 -9.93 -28.04 -13.53
CA ARG A 338 -10.19 -29.46 -13.25
C ARG A 338 -9.81 -29.86 -11.82
N TYR A 339 -10.84 -30.10 -11.00
CA TYR A 339 -10.68 -30.51 -9.58
C TYR A 339 -10.83 -32.02 -9.35
N ARG A 340 -11.64 -32.71 -10.14
CA ARG A 340 -11.87 -34.15 -10.01
C ARG A 340 -11.82 -34.79 -11.39
N ASP A 341 -11.20 -35.97 -11.45
CA ASP A 341 -11.24 -36.83 -12.62
C ASP A 341 -12.34 -37.89 -12.46
N GLU A 342 -13.13 -38.12 -13.51
CA GLU A 342 -14.30 -39.02 -13.46
C GLU A 342 -13.89 -40.50 -13.43
N LEU A 343 -12.83 -40.88 -14.13
CA LEU A 343 -12.39 -42.28 -14.21
C LEU A 343 -11.75 -42.76 -12.91
N THR A 344 -10.84 -41.95 -12.35
CA THR A 344 -10.06 -42.32 -11.17
C THR A 344 -10.74 -41.96 -9.85
N GLU A 345 -11.79 -41.13 -9.91
CA GLU A 345 -12.39 -40.41 -8.77
C GLU A 345 -11.37 -39.55 -7.99
N GLY A 346 -10.17 -39.35 -8.54
CA GLY A 346 -9.08 -38.62 -7.90
C GLY A 346 -9.32 -37.12 -7.92
N TYR A 347 -8.91 -36.46 -6.84
CA TYR A 347 -8.93 -35.01 -6.71
C TYR A 347 -7.57 -34.40 -7.05
N ASN A 348 -7.56 -33.34 -7.82
CA ASN A 348 -6.33 -32.64 -8.23
C ASN A 348 -5.70 -31.90 -7.02
N ILE A 349 -4.37 -31.74 -7.04
CA ILE A 349 -3.62 -31.17 -5.91
C ILE A 349 -3.85 -29.66 -5.84
N THR A 350 -4.57 -29.20 -4.81
CA THR A 350 -4.86 -27.78 -4.59
C THR A 350 -3.71 -27.09 -3.83
N PRO A 351 -2.97 -26.16 -4.44
CA PRO A 351 -1.83 -25.53 -3.78
C PRO A 351 -2.27 -24.46 -2.77
N ASN A 352 -1.87 -24.64 -1.51
CA ASN A 352 -2.23 -23.73 -0.42
C ASN A 352 -1.02 -23.01 0.16
N PHE A 353 -1.14 -21.73 0.51
CA PHE A 353 0.01 -21.01 1.04
C PHE A 353 -0.30 -19.95 2.09
N PHE A 354 0.67 -19.68 2.96
CA PHE A 354 0.67 -18.52 3.84
C PHE A 354 1.71 -17.50 3.44
N ILE A 355 1.38 -16.21 3.57
CA ILE A 355 2.33 -15.11 3.40
C ILE A 355 2.47 -14.35 4.72
N TYR A 356 3.70 -14.29 5.23
CA TYR A 356 4.05 -13.54 6.43
C TYR A 356 4.82 -12.27 6.09
N GLY A 357 4.32 -11.13 6.56
CA GLY A 357 5.08 -9.88 6.53
C GLY A 357 6.26 -9.94 7.50
N TYR A 358 7.47 -9.67 7.02
CA TYR A 358 8.69 -9.68 7.83
C TYR A 358 9.54 -8.44 7.54
N ILE A 359 10.23 -7.93 8.57
CA ILE A 359 11.22 -6.86 8.42
C ILE A 359 12.56 -7.43 8.87
N ASP A 360 13.42 -7.67 7.88
CA ASP A 360 14.79 -8.13 8.07
C ASP A 360 15.75 -6.95 8.22
N ASP A 361 15.63 -6.01 7.27
CA ASP A 361 16.40 -4.78 7.19
C ASP A 361 15.42 -3.62 7.07
N TYR A 362 15.42 -2.74 8.07
CA TYR A 362 14.51 -1.60 8.14
C TYR A 362 14.80 -0.50 7.10
N ARG A 363 15.94 -0.62 6.38
CA ARG A 363 16.34 0.30 5.30
C ARG A 363 15.96 -0.22 3.91
N ASN A 364 15.53 -1.48 3.80
CA ASN A 364 15.24 -2.11 2.51
C ASN A 364 13.76 -2.01 2.14
N PHE A 365 13.44 -1.09 1.24
CA PHE A 365 12.09 -0.94 0.66
C PHE A 365 11.98 -1.46 -0.78
N GLU A 366 13.09 -1.88 -1.41
CA GLU A 366 13.14 -2.25 -2.84
C GLU A 366 13.05 -3.75 -3.08
N GLY A 367 13.60 -4.57 -2.19
CA GLY A 367 13.63 -6.02 -2.35
C GLY A 367 12.40 -6.69 -1.77
N ALA A 368 11.67 -7.45 -2.57
CA ALA A 368 10.50 -8.22 -2.10
C ALA A 368 10.89 -9.27 -1.04
N LYS A 369 12.08 -9.88 -1.14
CA LYS A 369 12.52 -11.00 -0.28
C LYS A 369 11.41 -12.04 -0.05
N LEU A 370 10.64 -12.34 -1.10
CA LEU A 370 9.64 -13.40 -1.05
C LEU A 370 10.39 -14.72 -0.96
N GLU A 371 10.25 -15.51 0.09
CA GLU A 371 11.04 -16.73 0.30
C GLU A 371 10.24 -17.78 1.08
N GLU A 372 10.53 -19.06 0.88
CA GLU A 372 9.95 -20.13 1.69
C GLU A 372 10.41 -20.02 3.14
N ARG A 373 9.50 -20.25 4.08
CA ARG A 373 9.75 -20.14 5.52
C ARG A 373 9.08 -21.27 6.27
N GLY A 374 9.81 -21.92 7.17
CA GLY A 374 9.24 -22.94 8.05
C GLY A 374 8.94 -24.26 7.34
N LYS A 375 8.26 -25.17 8.06
CA LYS A 375 7.89 -26.50 7.55
C LYS A 375 6.54 -26.45 6.85
N ILE A 376 6.33 -27.28 5.83
CA ILE A 376 5.01 -27.42 5.19
C ILE A 376 4.04 -28.02 6.21
N ILE A 377 2.82 -27.49 6.22
CA ILE A 377 1.74 -27.99 7.08
C ILE A 377 0.90 -28.94 6.24
N ASN A 378 0.78 -30.18 6.70
CA ASN A 378 0.03 -31.22 6.01
C ASN A 378 -1.24 -31.53 6.79
N SER A 379 -2.32 -31.82 6.07
CA SER A 379 -3.57 -32.34 6.61
C SER A 379 -4.08 -33.39 5.66
N PHE A 380 -4.46 -34.56 6.16
CA PHE A 380 -4.98 -35.66 5.33
C PHE A 380 -5.97 -36.48 6.14
N HIS A 381 -6.93 -37.09 5.45
CA HIS A 381 -7.74 -38.16 6.02
C HIS A 381 -7.01 -39.51 5.90
N PHE A 382 -6.42 -39.77 4.73
CA PHE A 382 -5.58 -40.94 4.46
C PHE A 382 -4.17 -40.50 4.03
N GLU A 383 -3.16 -40.80 4.84
CA GLU A 383 -1.78 -40.34 4.60
C GLU A 383 -1.21 -40.81 3.25
N ASN A 384 -1.62 -42.00 2.79
CA ASN A 384 -1.14 -42.59 1.56
C ASN A 384 -1.93 -42.19 0.30
N ARG A 385 -2.90 -41.27 0.38
CA ARG A 385 -3.72 -40.85 -0.75
C ARG A 385 -3.46 -39.38 -1.09
N LEU A 386 -2.63 -39.15 -2.11
CA LEU A 386 -2.31 -37.79 -2.55
C LEU A 386 -3.48 -37.11 -3.27
N PHE A 387 -4.16 -37.86 -4.14
CA PHE A 387 -5.27 -37.37 -4.96
C PHE A 387 -6.61 -37.54 -4.23
N ASP A 388 -6.62 -37.22 -2.94
CA ASP A 388 -7.81 -37.23 -2.09
C ASP A 388 -8.18 -35.79 -1.75
N ARG A 389 -9.48 -35.50 -1.74
CA ARG A 389 -10.02 -34.16 -1.44
C ARG A 389 -9.49 -33.60 -0.12
N ASP A 390 -9.29 -34.46 0.87
CA ASP A 390 -8.90 -34.07 2.22
C ASP A 390 -7.38 -34.04 2.44
N THR A 391 -6.57 -34.34 1.42
CA THR A 391 -5.11 -34.28 1.44
C THR A 391 -4.60 -32.93 0.95
N LEU A 392 -4.14 -32.10 1.88
CA LEU A 392 -3.78 -30.70 1.66
C LEU A 392 -2.39 -30.38 2.22
N PHE A 393 -1.62 -29.63 1.44
CA PHE A 393 -0.30 -29.14 1.80
C PHE A 393 -0.30 -27.60 1.78
N VAL A 394 0.12 -26.99 2.89
CA VAL A 394 0.22 -25.55 3.03
C VAL A 394 1.68 -25.13 3.10
N HIS A 395 2.17 -24.53 2.02
CA HIS A 395 3.49 -23.90 1.97
C HIS A 395 3.46 -22.58 2.75
N GLN A 396 4.59 -22.21 3.31
CA GLN A 396 4.71 -21.00 4.11
C GLN A 396 5.77 -20.11 3.50
N TYR A 397 5.46 -18.83 3.34
CA TYR A 397 6.32 -17.83 2.73
C TYR A 397 6.47 -16.61 3.63
N GLN A 398 7.63 -15.96 3.55
CA GLN A 398 7.83 -14.61 4.08
C GLN A 398 7.99 -13.62 2.93
N ILE A 399 7.58 -12.38 3.16
CA ILE A 399 7.79 -11.25 2.27
C ILE A 399 8.26 -10.04 3.08
N ASN A 400 9.14 -9.23 2.50
CA ASN A 400 9.54 -7.95 3.08
C ASN A 400 8.31 -7.02 3.21
N PHE A 401 7.91 -6.75 4.45
CA PHE A 401 6.78 -5.87 4.75
C PHE A 401 7.00 -4.45 4.22
N LEU A 402 8.23 -3.92 4.29
CA LEU A 402 8.52 -2.56 3.83
C LEU A 402 8.39 -2.42 2.31
N TYR A 403 8.77 -3.46 1.57
CA TYR A 403 8.52 -3.54 0.14
C TYR A 403 7.03 -3.56 -0.17
N VAL A 404 6.24 -4.39 0.53
CA VAL A 404 4.78 -4.45 0.36
C VAL A 404 4.15 -3.09 0.66
N LEU A 405 4.54 -2.47 1.78
CA LEU A 405 4.04 -1.18 2.24
C LEU A 405 4.29 -0.05 1.22
N LYS A 406 5.53 0.06 0.73
CA LYS A 406 5.89 1.06 -0.31
C LYS A 406 5.07 0.84 -1.57
N ASN A 407 5.06 -0.39 -2.06
CA ASN A 407 4.53 -0.70 -3.39
C ASN A 407 3.01 -0.79 -3.45
N TYR A 408 2.35 -0.89 -2.30
CA TYR A 408 0.90 -0.80 -2.20
C TYR A 408 0.33 0.49 -2.81
N SER A 409 1.03 1.63 -2.67
CA SER A 409 0.61 2.92 -3.23
C SER A 409 1.37 3.33 -4.50
N GLN A 410 2.56 2.78 -4.74
CA GLN A 410 3.46 3.25 -5.79
C GLN A 410 3.54 2.37 -7.04
N PHE A 411 3.08 1.13 -6.98
CA PHE A 411 3.16 0.27 -8.16
C PHE A 411 2.25 0.73 -9.29
N SER A 412 2.85 0.87 -10.46
CA SER A 412 2.09 0.92 -11.70
C SER A 412 1.47 -0.44 -11.97
N ARG A 413 0.35 -0.46 -12.70
CA ARG A 413 -0.37 -1.69 -13.07
C ARG A 413 0.57 -2.76 -13.66
N ARG A 414 1.47 -2.36 -14.56
CA ARG A 414 2.45 -3.25 -15.20
C ARG A 414 3.38 -3.93 -14.19
N LYS A 415 3.87 -3.20 -13.17
CA LYS A 415 4.75 -3.78 -12.14
C LYS A 415 4.01 -4.78 -11.26
N ILE A 416 2.74 -4.52 -10.96
CA ILE A 416 1.88 -5.47 -10.23
C ILE A 416 1.75 -6.76 -11.04
N GLU A 417 1.40 -6.65 -12.33
CA GLU A 417 1.21 -7.82 -13.21
C GLU A 417 2.49 -8.65 -13.36
N GLU A 418 3.65 -8.00 -13.49
CA GLU A 418 4.94 -8.67 -13.52
C GLU A 418 5.26 -9.40 -12.20
N PHE A 419 5.04 -8.72 -11.06
CA PHE A 419 5.22 -9.31 -9.74
C PHE A 419 4.32 -10.53 -9.53
N ARG A 420 3.04 -10.45 -9.92
CA ARG A 420 2.10 -11.58 -9.88
C ARG A 420 2.57 -12.74 -10.71
N ARG A 421 2.93 -12.51 -11.98
CA ARG A 421 3.40 -13.58 -12.89
C ARG A 421 4.59 -14.32 -12.31
N ASN A 422 5.59 -13.58 -11.82
CA ASN A 422 6.79 -14.15 -11.22
C ASN A 422 6.47 -14.93 -9.94
N THR A 423 5.56 -14.41 -9.13
CA THR A 423 5.12 -15.04 -7.89
C THR A 423 4.33 -16.33 -8.13
N LYS A 424 3.33 -16.31 -9.02
CA LYS A 424 2.53 -17.50 -9.37
C LYS A 424 3.41 -18.63 -9.88
N LYS A 425 4.32 -18.31 -10.81
CA LYS A 425 5.32 -19.26 -11.34
C LYS A 425 6.20 -19.81 -10.21
N ARG A 426 6.68 -18.95 -9.32
CA ARG A 426 7.51 -19.36 -8.19
C ARG A 426 6.78 -20.30 -7.24
N PHE A 427 5.55 -19.99 -6.86
CA PHE A 427 4.76 -20.84 -5.97
C PHE A 427 4.53 -22.22 -6.59
N ARG A 428 4.10 -22.28 -7.86
CA ARG A 428 3.97 -23.54 -8.60
C ARG A 428 5.27 -24.35 -8.58
N ASN A 429 6.39 -23.73 -8.95
CA ASN A 429 7.69 -24.40 -9.00
C ASN A 429 8.13 -24.92 -7.63
N ASN A 430 7.83 -24.20 -6.56
CA ASN A 430 8.16 -24.63 -5.20
C ASN A 430 7.35 -25.86 -4.77
N PHE A 431 6.06 -25.92 -5.12
CA PHE A 431 5.24 -27.12 -4.92
C PHE A 431 5.77 -28.30 -5.73
N ILE A 432 6.10 -28.11 -7.00
CA ILE A 432 6.69 -29.14 -7.87
C ILE A 432 8.00 -29.66 -7.28
N ARG A 433 8.88 -28.75 -6.86
CA ARG A 433 10.16 -29.12 -6.21
C ARG A 433 9.93 -29.89 -4.91
N PHE A 434 8.90 -29.53 -4.13
CA PHE A 434 8.55 -30.27 -2.93
C PHE A 434 8.09 -31.69 -3.26
N PHE A 435 7.21 -31.87 -4.24
CA PHE A 435 6.69 -33.17 -4.62
C PHE A 435 7.72 -34.08 -5.30
N ASN A 436 8.62 -33.51 -6.11
CA ASN A 436 9.74 -34.23 -6.71
C ASN A 436 10.83 -34.64 -5.70
N ASP A 437 10.81 -34.09 -4.49
CA ASP A 437 11.72 -34.45 -3.40
C ASP A 437 11.04 -35.45 -2.46
N ASN A 438 11.26 -36.74 -2.73
CA ASN A 438 10.62 -37.83 -1.99
C ASN A 438 10.91 -37.79 -0.47
N GLN A 439 12.05 -37.23 -0.04
CA GLN A 439 12.33 -37.11 1.40
C GLN A 439 11.42 -36.07 2.08
N LYS A 440 10.91 -35.11 1.33
CA LYS A 440 10.02 -34.05 1.84
C LYS A 440 8.55 -34.42 1.66
N SER A 441 8.14 -34.81 0.46
CA SER A 441 6.75 -35.12 0.16
C SER A 441 6.29 -36.48 0.66
N LYS A 442 7.24 -37.43 0.82
CA LYS A 442 7.00 -38.87 1.00
C LYS A 442 6.32 -39.56 -0.19
N PHE A 443 6.15 -38.87 -1.32
CA PHE A 443 5.51 -39.41 -2.52
C PHE A 443 6.52 -39.56 -3.66
N THR A 444 6.37 -40.66 -4.40
CA THR A 444 7.03 -40.88 -5.69
C THR A 444 5.96 -40.99 -6.76
N PHE A 445 6.14 -40.27 -7.87
CA PHE A 445 5.20 -40.27 -8.98
C PHE A 445 5.61 -41.28 -10.04
N TYR A 446 4.61 -41.95 -10.59
CA TYR A 446 4.72 -42.89 -11.68
C TYR A 446 3.72 -42.52 -12.76
N GLU A 447 4.04 -42.92 -13.99
CA GLU A 447 3.21 -42.63 -15.16
C GLU A 447 2.90 -43.91 -15.91
N TYR A 448 1.65 -44.00 -16.35
CA TYR A 448 1.13 -45.06 -17.22
C TYR A 448 0.53 -44.41 -18.47
N GLU A 449 1.09 -44.73 -19.64
CA GLU A 449 0.78 -44.12 -20.95
C GLU A 449 0.17 -45.12 -21.95
N GLU A 450 -0.32 -46.27 -21.49
CA GLU A 450 -0.91 -47.27 -22.38
C GLU A 450 -2.36 -46.92 -22.76
N SER A 451 -2.88 -47.51 -23.83
CA SER A 451 -4.22 -47.18 -24.35
C SER A 451 -5.38 -47.67 -23.47
N ASP A 452 -5.13 -48.61 -22.56
CA ASP A 452 -6.10 -49.33 -21.72
C ASP A 452 -6.21 -48.74 -20.30
N ILE A 453 -5.99 -47.42 -20.13
CA ILE A 453 -6.09 -46.73 -18.83
C ILE A 453 -7.40 -47.06 -18.08
N SER A 454 -8.53 -47.15 -18.79
CA SER A 454 -9.83 -47.46 -18.15
C SER A 454 -9.82 -48.83 -17.49
N ASP A 455 -9.45 -49.87 -18.26
CA ASP A 455 -9.41 -51.25 -17.80
C ASP A 455 -8.38 -51.41 -16.66
N PHE A 456 -7.23 -50.74 -16.76
CA PHE A 456 -6.21 -50.73 -15.74
C PHE A 456 -6.72 -50.12 -14.41
N VAL A 457 -7.39 -48.97 -14.48
CA VAL A 457 -7.94 -48.27 -13.30
C VAL A 457 -9.06 -49.10 -12.68
N GLU A 458 -10.01 -49.60 -13.47
CA GLU A 458 -11.15 -50.39 -12.98
C GLU A 458 -10.70 -51.68 -12.30
N THR A 459 -9.76 -52.41 -12.92
CA THR A 459 -9.21 -53.66 -12.37
C THR A 459 -8.48 -53.43 -11.04
N ASN A 460 -7.82 -52.27 -10.89
CA ASN A 460 -7.02 -51.93 -9.71
C ASN A 460 -7.68 -50.89 -8.80
N PHE A 461 -8.97 -50.60 -8.98
CA PHE A 461 -9.64 -49.44 -8.39
C PHE A 461 -9.47 -49.36 -6.88
N ARG A 462 -9.65 -50.48 -6.17
CA ARG A 462 -9.48 -50.55 -4.70
C ARG A 462 -8.07 -50.18 -4.23
N LYS A 463 -7.03 -50.49 -5.01
CA LYS A 463 -5.62 -50.16 -4.69
C LYS A 463 -5.29 -48.71 -5.07
N LEU A 464 -5.90 -48.20 -6.14
CA LEU A 464 -5.60 -46.93 -6.78
C LEU A 464 -6.45 -45.74 -6.32
N ASN A 465 -7.60 -45.98 -5.69
CA ASN A 465 -8.51 -44.92 -5.27
C ASN A 465 -7.80 -43.89 -4.35
N GLY A 466 -7.84 -42.62 -4.76
CA GLY A 466 -7.16 -41.49 -4.12
C GLY A 466 -5.63 -41.46 -4.32
N LYS A 467 -5.06 -42.36 -5.12
CA LYS A 467 -3.62 -42.48 -5.39
C LYS A 467 -3.27 -42.32 -6.86
N CYS A 468 -4.26 -42.17 -7.74
CA CYS A 468 -4.03 -41.85 -9.14
C CYS A 468 -4.93 -40.70 -9.61
N PHE A 469 -4.52 -40.07 -10.71
CA PHE A 469 -5.26 -39.01 -11.37
C PHE A 469 -4.98 -39.06 -12.88
N LYS A 470 -6.04 -39.01 -13.69
CA LYS A 470 -5.92 -38.93 -15.14
C LYS A 470 -5.82 -37.48 -15.62
N THR A 471 -4.69 -37.16 -16.23
CA THR A 471 -4.39 -35.81 -16.72
C THR A 471 -5.21 -35.47 -17.96
N SER A 472 -5.30 -34.18 -18.28
CA SER A 472 -6.03 -33.66 -19.44
C SER A 472 -5.46 -34.12 -20.79
N ASP A 473 -4.17 -34.48 -20.83
CA ASP A 473 -3.48 -35.07 -21.97
C ASP A 473 -3.49 -36.61 -21.98
N ASN A 474 -4.44 -37.22 -21.25
CA ASN A 474 -4.73 -38.65 -21.27
C ASN A 474 -3.58 -39.54 -20.76
N ARG A 475 -2.86 -39.08 -19.72
CA ARG A 475 -1.84 -39.87 -18.99
C ARG A 475 -2.37 -40.19 -17.60
N LEU A 476 -2.05 -41.38 -17.09
CA LEU A 476 -2.42 -41.75 -15.72
C LEU A 476 -1.21 -41.54 -14.81
N ILE A 477 -1.33 -40.59 -13.89
CA ILE A 477 -0.31 -40.33 -12.88
C ILE A 477 -0.70 -41.05 -11.60
N ILE A 478 0.25 -41.80 -11.03
CA ILE A 478 0.09 -42.54 -9.78
C ILE A 478 1.09 -42.00 -8.76
N ALA A 479 0.60 -41.61 -7.59
CA ALA A 479 1.41 -41.14 -6.48
C ALA A 479 1.50 -42.24 -5.41
N LYS A 480 2.66 -42.87 -5.30
CA LYS A 480 2.95 -43.87 -4.27
C LYS A 480 3.55 -43.19 -3.05
N HIS A 481 2.91 -43.35 -1.89
CA HIS A 481 3.52 -43.00 -0.61
C HIS A 481 4.61 -44.01 -0.22
N ASN A 482 5.71 -43.56 0.36
CA ASN A 482 6.86 -44.42 0.69
C ASN A 482 6.53 -45.63 1.57
N GLU A 483 5.53 -45.48 2.45
CA GLU A 483 5.10 -46.53 3.37
C GLU A 483 4.00 -47.44 2.77
N ASP A 484 3.53 -47.14 1.55
CA ASP A 484 2.46 -47.89 0.89
C ASP A 484 2.99 -49.09 0.10
N ARG A 485 2.96 -50.26 0.75
CA ARG A 485 3.35 -51.54 0.14
C ARG A 485 2.31 -52.10 -0.83
N GLN A 486 1.05 -51.65 -0.78
CA GLN A 486 -0.02 -52.22 -1.60
C GLN A 486 0.13 -51.89 -3.09
N LEU A 487 0.88 -50.83 -3.39
CA LEU A 487 1.15 -50.36 -4.75
C LEU A 487 2.44 -50.93 -5.35
N GLU A 488 3.28 -51.67 -4.61
CA GLU A 488 4.58 -52.14 -5.11
C GLU A 488 4.45 -52.95 -6.40
N ASP A 489 3.55 -53.93 -6.43
CA ASP A 489 3.31 -54.75 -7.61
C ASP A 489 2.81 -53.92 -8.80
N VAL A 490 1.99 -52.90 -8.52
CA VAL A 490 1.35 -52.05 -9.53
C VAL A 490 2.37 -51.11 -10.17
N VAL A 491 3.24 -50.47 -9.37
CA VAL A 491 4.22 -49.50 -9.89
C VAL A 491 5.50 -50.14 -10.41
N SER A 492 5.73 -51.43 -10.13
CA SER A 492 6.95 -52.15 -10.53
C SER A 492 7.23 -52.12 -12.03
N LYS A 493 6.19 -51.96 -12.85
CA LYS A 493 6.26 -51.92 -14.33
C LYS A 493 6.12 -50.51 -14.90
N LEU A 494 5.95 -49.49 -14.05
CA LEU A 494 5.68 -48.12 -14.47
C LEU A 494 6.96 -47.27 -14.49
N LYS A 495 6.95 -46.23 -15.32
CA LYS A 495 8.05 -45.27 -15.39
C LYS A 495 7.91 -44.27 -14.24
N ILE A 496 9.03 -43.91 -13.62
CA ILE A 496 9.08 -42.82 -12.65
C ILE A 496 8.81 -41.51 -13.40
N TYR A 497 7.91 -40.70 -12.86
CA TYR A 497 7.52 -39.41 -13.40
C TYR A 497 8.06 -38.27 -12.53
N ILE A 498 8.52 -37.21 -13.18
CA ILE A 498 8.99 -35.98 -12.52
C ILE A 498 8.04 -34.87 -12.94
N LEU A 499 7.44 -34.18 -11.98
CA LEU A 499 6.55 -33.05 -12.23
C LEU A 499 7.34 -31.88 -12.86
N VAL A 500 6.73 -31.18 -13.83
CA VAL A 500 7.35 -30.10 -14.64
C VAL A 500 6.64 -28.77 -14.49
#